data_AF-A0AAQ4DZC6-F1
#
_entry.id   AF-A0AAQ4DZC6-F1
#
_cell.length_a   1.000
_cell.length_b   1.000
_cell.length_c   1.000
_cell.angle_alpha   90.00
_cell.angle_beta   90.00
_cell.angle_gamma   90.00
#
_symmetry.space_group_name_H-M   'P 1'
#
loop_
_entity.id
_entity.type
_entity.pdbx_description
1 polymer ?
#
loop_
_entity_poly.entity_id
_entity_poly.type
_entity_poly.pdbx_seq_one_letter_code
_entity_poly.pdbx_strand_id
1 'polypeptide(L)'
;MLSCPTGMQHWVIRSPEPWGLPLELKIMPQYLKELGYATHLVGKWHLGYFQKEYTPTYRGFDSFFGYYNGFIDYYQYRNQYKRHVGLDFRMNMAPSQKGSGRYATDLFADHAISVIQNHNKSQVTCCHSHIFPT
;
A
#
# COMPACT_ATOMS: atom_id res chain seq x y z
N MET A 1 -5.84 -21.05 27.55
CA MET A 1 -5.12 -21.24 26.28
C MET A 1 -5.39 -20.02 25.42
N LEU A 2 -4.40 -19.14 25.23
CA LEU A 2 -4.52 -17.95 24.38
C LEU A 2 -4.33 -18.41 22.93
N SER A 3 -5.43 -18.62 22.19
CA SER A 3 -5.35 -18.81 20.74
C SER A 3 -4.87 -17.50 20.13
N CYS A 4 -3.69 -17.49 19.53
CA CYS A 4 -3.21 -16.37 18.72
C CYS A 4 -4.21 -16.17 17.57
N PRO A 5 -5.04 -15.12 17.58
CA PRO A 5 -6.18 -14.99 16.67
C PRO A 5 -5.74 -14.47 15.29
N THR A 6 -4.44 -14.44 14.99
CA THR A 6 -4.00 -13.77 13.79
C THR A 6 -4.27 -14.56 12.53
N GLY A 7 -4.48 -15.89 12.55
CA GLY A 7 -4.92 -16.71 11.41
C GLY A 7 -4.09 -16.62 10.11
N MET A 8 -3.14 -15.68 10.06
CA MET A 8 -2.37 -15.20 8.92
C MET A 8 -1.13 -16.07 8.66
N GLN A 9 -1.03 -17.22 9.33
CA GLN A 9 0.06 -18.19 9.18
C GLN A 9 -0.19 -19.13 7.99
N HIS A 10 -0.63 -18.58 6.86
CA HIS A 10 -0.80 -19.29 5.60
C HIS A 10 0.06 -18.62 4.52
N TRP A 11 -0.11 -19.05 3.27
CA TRP A 11 0.54 -18.47 2.11
C TRP A 11 0.20 -16.99 1.90
N VAL A 12 0.90 -16.35 0.96
CA VAL A 12 0.68 -14.94 0.56
C VAL A 12 -0.78 -14.65 0.20
N ILE A 13 -1.26 -13.44 0.52
CA ILE A 13 -2.58 -12.96 0.11
C ILE A 13 -2.62 -12.83 -1.41
N ARG A 14 -3.43 -13.65 -2.08
CA ARG A 14 -3.59 -13.61 -3.53
C ARG A 14 -4.65 -12.58 -3.92
N SER A 15 -4.57 -12.09 -5.15
CA SER A 15 -5.47 -11.07 -5.70
C SER A 15 -6.97 -11.32 -5.48
N PRO A 16 -7.53 -12.53 -5.71
CA PRO A 16 -8.97 -12.75 -5.57
C PRO A 16 -9.41 -13.23 -4.17
N GLU A 17 -8.53 -13.19 -3.18
CA GLU A 17 -8.85 -13.74 -1.86
C GLU A 17 -9.78 -12.79 -1.07
N PRO A 18 -10.90 -13.30 -0.51
CA PRO A 18 -11.89 -12.48 0.18
C PRO A 18 -11.50 -12.23 1.66
N TRP A 19 -10.21 -12.07 1.92
CA TRP A 19 -9.69 -11.83 3.26
C TRP A 19 -8.45 -10.92 3.21
N GLY A 20 -8.10 -10.38 4.36
CA GLY A 20 -6.99 -9.45 4.54
C GLY A 20 -6.72 -9.25 6.02
N LEU A 21 -5.87 -8.28 6.35
CA LEU A 21 -5.56 -7.95 7.74
C LEU A 21 -6.84 -7.60 8.50
N PRO A 22 -7.18 -8.27 9.62
CA PRO A 22 -8.40 -7.99 10.39
C PRO A 22 -8.56 -6.50 10.69
N LEU A 23 -9.79 -6.01 10.62
CA LEU A 23 -10.10 -4.58 10.76
C LEU A 23 -10.02 -4.13 12.23
N GLU A 24 -10.22 -5.06 13.16
CA GLU A 24 -10.09 -4.87 14.61
C GLU A 24 -8.62 -4.66 15.00
N LEU A 25 -7.68 -5.13 14.19
CA LEU A 25 -6.26 -4.91 14.43
C LEU A 25 -5.86 -3.50 13.98
N LYS A 26 -5.60 -2.67 14.97
CA LYS A 26 -5.06 -1.34 14.75
C LYS A 26 -3.60 -1.42 14.34
N ILE A 27 -3.25 -0.69 13.29
CA ILE A 27 -1.89 -0.66 12.73
C ILE A 27 -1.20 0.68 12.96
N MET A 28 0.13 0.68 12.85
CA MET A 28 1.00 1.85 13.04
C MET A 28 0.46 3.19 12.51
N PRO A 29 0.03 3.34 11.24
CA PRO A 29 -0.47 4.62 10.75
C PRO A 29 -1.70 5.14 11.50
N GLN A 30 -2.57 4.26 12.01
CA GLN A 30 -3.73 4.68 12.81
C GLN A 30 -3.31 5.25 14.17
N TYR A 31 -2.29 4.67 14.81
CA TYR A 31 -1.72 5.22 16.05
C TYR A 31 -1.04 6.56 15.80
N LEU A 32 -0.25 6.67 14.72
CA LEU A 32 0.46 7.90 14.37
C LEU A 32 -0.51 9.03 14.01
N LYS A 33 -1.59 8.72 13.30
CA LYS A 33 -2.63 9.68 12.94
C LYS A 33 -3.34 10.27 14.17
N GLU A 34 -3.59 9.46 15.20
CA GLU A 34 -4.14 9.96 16.49
C GLU A 34 -3.18 10.91 17.21
N LEU A 35 -1.87 10.76 17.00
CA LEU A 35 -0.85 11.66 17.52
C LEU A 35 -0.64 12.90 16.63
N GLY A 36 -1.45 13.08 15.59
CA GLY A 36 -1.39 14.23 14.69
C GLY A 36 -0.35 14.13 13.57
N TYR A 37 0.19 12.94 13.30
CA TYR A 37 1.13 12.76 12.19
C TYR A 37 0.41 12.74 10.85
N ALA A 38 1.06 13.32 9.83
CA ALA A 38 0.71 13.07 8.44
C ALA A 38 1.28 11.71 8.02
N THR A 39 0.44 10.83 7.49
CA THR A 39 0.81 9.44 7.20
C THR A 39 0.71 9.13 5.72
N HIS A 40 1.81 8.65 5.13
CA HIS A 40 1.89 8.39 3.70
C HIS A 40 2.47 6.99 3.45
N LEU A 41 1.84 6.22 2.58
CA LEU A 41 2.35 4.93 2.12
C LEU A 41 2.76 5.02 0.65
N VAL A 42 4.00 4.64 0.36
CA VAL A 42 4.55 4.57 -1.00
C VAL A 42 5.04 3.15 -1.28
N GLY A 43 4.56 2.54 -2.36
CA GLY A 43 4.94 1.19 -2.79
C GLY A 43 3.91 0.11 -2.44
N LYS A 44 4.37 -0.99 -1.89
CA LYS A 44 3.57 -2.22 -1.72
C LYS A 44 2.65 -2.17 -0.51
N TRP A 45 1.41 -2.61 -0.67
CA TRP A 45 0.47 -2.85 0.44
C TRP A 45 0.39 -4.33 0.85
N HIS A 46 -0.22 -5.19 0.03
CA HIS A 46 -0.27 -6.65 0.21
C HIS A 46 -0.84 -7.15 1.56
N LEU A 47 -1.82 -6.42 2.12
CA LEU A 47 -2.56 -6.80 3.33
C LEU A 47 -4.07 -7.01 3.06
N GLY A 48 -4.42 -7.26 1.79
CA GLY A 48 -5.79 -7.44 1.31
C GLY A 48 -6.43 -6.15 0.82
N TYR A 49 -7.30 -6.25 -0.18
CA TYR A 49 -7.99 -5.10 -0.80
C TYR A 49 -9.37 -5.46 -1.37
N PHE A 50 -9.94 -6.58 -0.93
CA PHE A 50 -11.22 -7.11 -1.44
C PHE A 50 -12.43 -6.23 -1.11
N GLN A 51 -12.32 -5.40 -0.06
CA GLN A 51 -13.25 -4.31 0.24
C GLN A 51 -12.48 -3.02 0.53
N LYS A 52 -13.16 -1.86 0.45
CA LYS A 52 -12.54 -0.55 0.61
C LYS A 52 -11.87 -0.39 1.97
N GLU A 53 -12.41 -1.01 3.01
CA GLU A 53 -11.92 -0.96 4.39
C GLU A 53 -10.53 -1.58 4.54
N TYR A 54 -10.15 -2.49 3.65
CA TYR A 54 -8.86 -3.15 3.66
C TYR A 54 -7.79 -2.37 2.90
N THR A 55 -8.13 -1.28 2.21
CA THR A 55 -7.14 -0.50 1.46
C THR A 55 -6.38 0.47 2.37
N PRO A 56 -5.14 0.89 2.00
CA PRO A 56 -4.29 1.72 2.84
C PRO A 56 -4.96 3.01 3.35
N THR A 57 -5.76 3.68 2.51
CA THR A 57 -6.40 4.95 2.86
C THR A 57 -7.50 4.78 3.92
N TYR A 58 -8.08 3.59 4.04
CA TYR A 58 -9.04 3.26 5.11
C TYR A 58 -8.35 2.62 6.33
N ARG A 59 -7.06 2.26 6.20
CA ARG A 59 -6.23 1.68 7.26
C ARG A 59 -5.31 2.71 7.91
N GLY A 60 -5.63 3.99 7.81
CA GLY A 60 -4.99 5.06 8.56
C GLY A 60 -3.97 5.88 7.80
N PHE A 61 -3.65 5.54 6.55
CA PHE A 61 -2.80 6.40 5.70
C PHE A 61 -3.61 7.54 5.08
N ASP A 62 -3.09 8.76 5.13
CA ASP A 62 -3.70 9.93 4.49
C ASP A 62 -3.52 9.93 2.97
N SER A 63 -2.40 9.39 2.49
CA SER A 63 -2.20 9.14 1.06
C SER A 63 -1.54 7.81 0.77
N PHE A 64 -1.83 7.27 -0.41
CA PHE A 64 -1.23 6.05 -0.93
C PHE A 64 -0.78 6.23 -2.38
N PHE A 65 0.42 5.75 -2.69
CA PHE A 65 0.92 5.68 -4.07
C PHE A 65 1.69 4.39 -4.28
N GLY A 66 1.13 3.46 -5.05
CA GLY A 66 1.73 2.14 -5.18
C GLY A 66 0.76 1.08 -5.65
N TYR A 67 0.91 -0.15 -5.19
CA TYR A 67 0.14 -1.29 -5.66
C TYR A 67 -0.35 -2.18 -4.51
N TYR A 68 -1.47 -2.87 -4.73
CA TYR A 68 -2.12 -3.63 -3.66
C TYR A 68 -1.63 -5.08 -3.53
N ASN A 69 -1.18 -5.71 -4.63
CA ASN A 69 -0.79 -7.11 -4.64
C ASN A 69 0.65 -7.35 -4.15
N GLY A 70 1.06 -8.61 -4.15
CA GLY A 70 2.41 -9.04 -3.75
C GLY A 70 3.52 -8.59 -4.68
N PHE A 71 3.22 -8.37 -5.96
CA PHE A 71 4.18 -8.04 -7.02
C PHE A 71 3.47 -7.34 -8.19
N ILE A 72 4.23 -6.63 -9.01
CA ILE A 72 3.78 -6.00 -10.26
C ILE A 72 4.91 -6.06 -11.29
N ASP A 73 4.57 -5.90 -12.57
CA ASP A 73 5.52 -5.53 -13.61
C ASP A 73 6.08 -4.12 -13.33
N TYR A 74 7.39 -3.96 -13.33
CA TYR A 74 8.05 -2.72 -12.92
C TYR A 74 7.96 -1.59 -13.96
N TYR A 75 7.52 -1.85 -15.19
CA TYR A 75 7.41 -0.83 -16.24
C TYR A 75 5.95 -0.57 -16.64
N GLN A 76 5.12 -1.60 -16.59
CA GLN A 76 3.70 -1.55 -16.96
C GLN A 76 2.77 -1.48 -15.74
N TYR A 77 3.28 -1.80 -14.55
CA TYR A 77 2.55 -1.78 -13.27
C TYR A 77 1.33 -2.71 -13.23
N ARG A 78 1.42 -3.80 -13.99
CA ARG A 78 0.36 -4.81 -14.10
C ARG A 78 0.70 -5.99 -13.20
N ASN A 79 -0.31 -6.56 -12.55
CA ASN A 79 -0.18 -7.84 -11.87
C ASN A 79 -0.77 -8.94 -12.75
N GLN A 80 -0.13 -10.11 -12.75
CA GLN A 80 -0.65 -11.31 -13.37
C GLN A 80 -1.04 -12.33 -12.30
N TYR A 81 -2.29 -12.79 -12.35
CA TYR A 81 -2.76 -13.91 -11.55
C TYR A 81 -3.41 -14.97 -12.44
N LYS A 82 -2.77 -16.14 -12.53
CA LYS A 82 -3.13 -17.22 -13.46
C LYS A 82 -3.24 -16.67 -14.91
N ARG A 83 -4.44 -16.69 -15.49
CA ARG A 83 -4.74 -16.22 -16.86
C ARG A 83 -5.21 -14.76 -16.92
N HIS A 84 -5.29 -14.06 -15.78
CA HIS A 84 -5.78 -12.68 -15.71
C HIS A 84 -4.61 -11.72 -15.53
N VAL A 85 -4.62 -10.62 -16.29
CA VAL A 85 -3.65 -9.53 -16.19
C VAL A 85 -4.41 -8.23 -16.00
N GLY A 86 -4.13 -7.52 -14.91
CA GLY A 86 -4.81 -6.28 -14.55
C GLY A 86 -3.83 -5.19 -14.13
N LEU A 87 -4.21 -3.94 -14.32
CA LEU A 87 -3.48 -2.81 -13.73
C LEU A 87 -3.72 -2.83 -12.23
N ASP A 88 -2.63 -2.87 -11.45
CA ASP A 88 -2.71 -2.86 -9.99
C ASP A 88 -2.20 -1.56 -9.36
N PHE A 89 -1.65 -0.67 -10.18
CA PHE A 89 -1.10 0.58 -9.70
C PHE A 89 -2.19 1.59 -9.34
N ARG A 90 -1.98 2.29 -8.22
CA ARG A 90 -2.97 3.12 -7.56
C ARG A 90 -2.37 4.42 -7.09
N MET A 91 -3.18 5.46 -7.20
CA MET A 91 -3.01 6.70 -6.45
C MET A 91 -4.25 6.86 -5.58
N ASN A 92 -4.08 6.70 -4.28
CA ASN A 92 -5.15 6.52 -3.30
C ASN A 92 -6.05 5.34 -3.70
N MET A 93 -7.33 5.61 -3.99
CA MET A 93 -8.29 4.59 -4.43
C MET A 93 -8.34 4.43 -5.96
N ALA A 94 -7.88 5.44 -6.70
CA ALA A 94 -7.99 5.46 -8.15
C ALA A 94 -6.87 4.62 -8.81
N PRO A 95 -7.18 3.83 -9.85
CA PRO A 95 -6.15 3.25 -10.69
C PRO A 95 -5.36 4.37 -11.37
N SER A 96 -4.04 4.19 -11.48
CA SER A 96 -3.15 5.18 -12.09
C SER A 96 -2.19 4.48 -13.06
N GLN A 97 -1.93 5.10 -14.20
CA GLN A 97 -0.85 4.71 -15.13
C GLN A 97 0.22 5.78 -15.20
N LYS A 98 0.27 6.67 -14.18
CA LYS A 98 1.18 7.80 -14.16
C LYS A 98 2.62 7.30 -14.23
N GLY A 99 3.34 7.76 -15.26
CA GLY A 99 4.74 7.38 -15.49
C GLY A 99 4.94 6.05 -16.21
N SER A 100 3.89 5.45 -16.80
CA SER A 100 3.97 4.20 -17.58
C SER A 100 5.21 4.18 -18.50
N GLY A 101 5.99 3.10 -18.43
CA GLY A 101 7.26 2.96 -19.13
C GLY A 101 8.49 3.40 -18.32
N ARG A 102 8.33 4.03 -17.15
CA ARG A 102 9.41 4.26 -16.19
C ARG A 102 9.53 3.10 -15.21
N TYR A 103 10.71 2.90 -14.65
CA TYR A 103 10.91 1.91 -13.61
C TYR A 103 10.15 2.30 -12.34
N ALA A 104 9.32 1.40 -11.81
CA ALA A 104 8.41 1.67 -10.70
C ALA A 104 9.13 2.18 -9.45
N THR A 105 10.33 1.67 -9.18
CA THR A 105 11.16 2.08 -8.04
C THR A 105 11.53 3.56 -8.10
N ASP A 106 11.87 4.06 -9.28
CA ASP A 106 12.21 5.48 -9.46
C ASP A 106 10.97 6.36 -9.23
N LEU A 107 9.80 5.91 -9.67
CA LEU A 107 8.54 6.60 -9.40
C LEU A 107 8.21 6.63 -7.90
N PHE A 108 8.48 5.55 -7.17
CA PHE A 108 8.31 5.53 -5.72
C PHE A 108 9.27 6.48 -5.03
N ALA A 109 10.54 6.50 -5.45
CA ALA A 109 11.54 7.43 -4.93
C ALA A 109 11.14 8.89 -5.18
N ASP A 110 10.79 9.23 -6.42
CA ASP A 110 10.33 10.57 -6.81
C ASP A 110 9.11 11.00 -5.99
N HIS A 111 8.16 10.10 -5.78
CA HIS A 111 6.96 10.40 -5.01
C HIS A 111 7.26 10.56 -3.52
N ALA A 112 8.12 9.71 -2.94
CA ALA A 112 8.55 9.84 -1.55
C ALA A 112 9.27 11.19 -1.32
N ILE A 113 10.16 11.58 -2.23
CA ILE A 113 10.83 12.89 -2.21
C ILE A 113 9.78 14.01 -2.28
N SER A 114 8.82 13.90 -3.20
CA SER A 114 7.74 14.89 -3.35
C SER A 114 6.90 15.06 -2.08
N VAL A 115 6.59 13.95 -1.38
CA VAL A 115 5.86 13.99 -0.10
C VAL A 115 6.69 14.72 0.96
N ILE A 116 8.00 14.43 1.07
CA ILE A 116 8.87 15.08 2.05
C ILE A 116 9.04 16.58 1.74
N GLN A 117 9.21 16.94 0.47
CA GLN A 117 9.42 18.34 0.06
C GLN A 117 8.16 19.19 0.24
N ASN A 118 6.98 18.63 -0.03
CA ASN A 118 5.69 19.33 0.09
C ASN A 118 5.06 19.21 1.48
N HIS A 119 5.75 18.55 2.43
CA HIS A 119 5.22 18.36 3.77
C HIS A 119 5.11 19.70 4.51
N ASN A 120 4.04 19.86 5.28
CA ASN A 120 3.89 21.01 6.16
C ASN A 120 4.84 20.87 7.36
N LYS A 121 5.86 21.74 7.44
CA LYS A 121 6.88 21.75 8.50
C LYS A 121 6.32 21.83 9.93
N SER A 122 5.09 22.31 10.09
CA SER A 122 4.41 22.36 11.39
C SER A 122 3.82 21.01 11.84
N GLN A 123 3.82 19.99 10.98
CA GLN A 123 3.29 18.66 11.26
C GLN A 123 4.36 17.58 11.05
N VAL A 124 4.47 16.64 11.99
CA VAL A 124 5.42 15.52 11.87
C VAL A 124 4.88 14.52 10.84
N THR A 125 5.74 14.09 9.91
CA THR A 125 5.35 13.24 8.78
C THR A 125 5.98 11.85 8.90
N CYS A 126 5.17 10.80 8.69
CA CYS A 126 5.64 9.42 8.57
C CYS A 126 5.42 8.94 7.12
N CYS A 127 6.52 8.75 6.39
CA CYS A 127 6.52 8.16 5.06
C CYS A 127 7.01 6.72 5.15
N HIS A 128 6.14 5.76 4.85
CA HIS A 128 6.53 4.35 4.75
C HIS A 128 6.74 3.99 3.29
N SER A 129 7.98 3.67 2.91
CA SER A 129 8.32 3.19 1.57
C SER A 129 8.54 1.68 1.60
N HIS A 130 7.73 0.91 0.88
CA HIS A 130 7.85 -0.53 0.83
C HIS A 130 8.18 -0.99 -0.60
N ILE A 131 9.47 -1.22 -0.85
CA ILE A 131 10.03 -1.58 -2.16
C ILE A 131 10.77 -2.91 -1.99
N PHE A 132 10.32 -3.95 -2.69
CA PHE A 132 10.98 -5.25 -2.72
C PHE A 132 11.52 -5.51 -4.11
N PRO A 133 12.79 -5.17 -4.41
CA PRO A 133 13.41 -5.59 -5.66
C PRO A 133 13.50 -7.12 -5.65
N THR A 134 12.92 -7.76 -6.65
CA THR A 134 13.16 -9.18 -6.97
C THR A 134 14.14 -9.25 -8.13
#